data_AF-A0A914YJM4-F1
#
_entry.id   AF-A0A914YJM4-F1
#
_cell.length_a   1.000
_cell.length_b   1.000
_cell.length_c   1.000
_cell.angle_alpha   90.00
_cell.angle_beta   90.00
_cell.angle_gamma   90.00
#
_symmetry.space_group_name_H-M   'P 1'
#
loop_
_entity.id
_entity.type
_entity.pdbx_description
1 polymer ?
#
loop_
_entity_poly.entity_id
_entity_poly.type
_entity_poly.pdbx_seq_one_letter_code
_entity_poly.pdbx_strand_id
1 'polypeptide(L)'
;MSLVTKETKISIDPVVEVLLKHIDYEKTDTRKAVLRWVRHLHANQSAEMYKHIEHFFPRLIDILCDQADDVLELDILLITDICGQKQQDNIIESYNLKKEVNEQVINFFIILQFKD
;
A
#
# COMPACT_ATOMS: atom_id res chain seq x y z
N MET A 1 26.31 1.76 -23.42
CA MET A 1 25.89 1.76 -22.00
C MET A 1 24.77 0.74 -21.88
N SER A 2 25.08 -0.50 -21.52
CA SER A 2 24.08 -1.57 -21.34
C SER A 2 23.67 -1.54 -19.87
N LEU A 3 22.61 -0.79 -19.55
CA LEU A 3 22.27 -0.51 -18.15
C LEU A 3 21.60 -1.68 -17.42
N VAL A 4 21.10 -2.70 -18.11
CA VAL A 4 20.45 -3.85 -17.46
C VAL A 4 20.61 -5.10 -18.33
N THR A 5 21.29 -6.13 -17.84
CA THR A 5 21.23 -7.48 -18.40
C THR A 5 20.12 -8.28 -17.69
N LYS A 6 19.62 -9.34 -18.33
CA LYS A 6 18.50 -10.18 -17.84
C LYS A 6 18.70 -10.76 -16.41
N GLU A 7 19.93 -10.70 -15.89
CA GLU A 7 20.36 -11.22 -14.59
C GLU A 7 20.59 -10.12 -13.54
N THR A 8 20.36 -8.85 -13.89
CA THR A 8 20.57 -7.73 -12.97
C THR A 8 19.45 -7.73 -11.93
N LYS A 9 19.75 -8.14 -10.70
CA LYS A 9 18.86 -7.96 -9.55
C LYS A 9 18.87 -6.49 -9.15
N ILE A 10 17.78 -5.79 -9.44
CA ILE A 10 17.56 -4.44 -8.93
C ILE A 10 17.15 -4.56 -7.47
N SER A 11 17.87 -3.90 -6.55
CA SER A 11 17.46 -3.84 -5.14
C SER A 11 16.09 -3.15 -5.04
N ILE A 12 15.25 -3.60 -4.11
CA ILE A 12 13.95 -2.99 -3.88
C ILE A 12 14.08 -1.63 -3.17
N ASP A 13 15.15 -1.39 -2.40
CA ASP A 13 15.29 -0.18 -1.58
C ASP A 13 15.20 1.13 -2.38
N PRO A 14 15.93 1.29 -3.51
CA PRO A 14 15.84 2.51 -4.31
C PRO A 14 14.46 2.69 -4.94
N VAL A 15 13.75 1.58 -5.23
CA VAL A 15 12.38 1.63 -5.75
C VAL A 15 11.44 2.12 -4.65
N VAL A 16 11.56 1.57 -3.44
CA VAL A 16 10.79 2.00 -2.27
C VAL A 16 11.01 3.47 -1.96
N GLU A 17 12.24 3.97 -2.00
CA GLU A 17 12.56 5.39 -1.78
C GLU A 17 11.82 6.28 -2.79
N VAL A 18 11.86 5.91 -4.07
CA VAL A 18 11.15 6.66 -5.12
C VAL A 18 9.63 6.60 -4.92
N LEU A 19 9.08 5.44 -4.55
CA LEU A 19 7.64 5.28 -4.32
C LEU A 19 7.16 6.12 -3.13
N LEU A 20 7.86 6.06 -1.99
CA LEU A 20 7.53 6.86 -0.80
C LEU A 20 7.61 8.36 -1.08
N LYS A 21 8.57 8.80 -1.90
CA LYS A 21 8.72 10.21 -2.28
C LYS A 21 7.54 10.75 -3.11
N HIS A 22 6.81 9.90 -3.82
CA HIS A 22 5.76 10.31 -4.75
C HIS A 22 4.36 9.88 -4.32
N ILE A 23 4.22 9.28 -3.13
CA ILE A 23 2.96 8.68 -2.68
C ILE A 23 1.87 9.74 -2.43
N ASP A 24 2.26 10.95 -2.03
CA ASP A 24 1.41 12.12 -1.78
C ASP A 24 1.56 13.21 -2.86
N TYR A 25 2.12 12.86 -4.03
CA TYR A 25 2.41 13.81 -5.08
C TYR A 25 1.13 14.48 -5.62
N GLU A 26 1.22 15.76 -6.01
CA GLU A 26 0.04 16.58 -6.40
C GLU A 26 -0.78 15.95 -7.54
N LYS A 27 -0.13 15.25 -8.47
CA LYS A 27 -0.80 14.63 -9.62
C LYS A 27 -1.41 13.29 -9.24
N THR A 28 -2.73 13.18 -9.42
CA THR A 28 -3.51 11.96 -9.19
C THR A 28 -2.92 10.74 -9.90
N ASP A 29 -2.56 10.86 -11.18
CA ASP A 29 -1.99 9.73 -11.94
C ASP A 29 -0.65 9.23 -11.39
N THR A 30 0.15 10.12 -10.78
CA THR A 30 1.38 9.71 -10.10
C THR A 30 1.06 8.90 -8.84
N ARG A 31 0.13 9.36 -8.00
CA ARG A 31 -0.27 8.62 -6.79
C ARG A 31 -0.86 7.25 -7.15
N LYS A 32 -1.72 7.19 -8.17
CA LYS A 32 -2.25 5.91 -8.71
C LYS A 32 -1.14 4.99 -9.19
N ALA A 33 -0.15 5.52 -9.91
CA ALA A 33 0.99 4.73 -10.35
C ALA A 33 1.77 4.19 -9.15
N VAL A 34 2.02 5.02 -8.13
CA VAL A 34 2.69 4.60 -6.90
C VAL A 34 1.94 3.47 -6.21
N LEU A 35 0.63 3.63 -5.94
CA LEU A 35 -0.18 2.59 -5.28
C LEU A 35 -0.18 1.28 -6.06
N ARG A 36 -0.29 1.32 -7.40
CA ARG A 36 -0.21 0.13 -8.26
C ARG A 36 1.16 -0.55 -8.18
N TRP A 37 2.24 0.22 -8.13
CA TRP A 37 3.59 -0.32 -7.98
C TRP A 37 3.81 -0.93 -6.59
N VAL A 38 3.38 -0.27 -5.53
CA VAL A 38 3.47 -0.80 -4.15
C VAL A 38 2.71 -2.12 -4.06
N ARG A 39 1.48 -2.17 -4.58
CA ARG A 39 0.68 -3.39 -4.63
C ARG A 39 1.33 -4.50 -5.45
N HIS A 40 1.91 -4.16 -6.61
CA HIS A 40 2.64 -5.12 -7.43
C HIS A 40 3.87 -5.69 -6.70
N LEU A 41 4.64 -4.84 -6.02
CA LEU A 41 5.80 -5.27 -5.23
C LEU A 41 5.39 -6.14 -4.05
N HIS A 42 4.31 -5.78 -3.35
CA HIS A 42 3.78 -6.59 -2.25
C HIS A 42 3.33 -7.98 -2.73
N ALA A 43 2.68 -8.09 -3.88
CA ALA A 43 2.26 -9.38 -4.43
C ALA A 43 3.42 -10.27 -4.93
N ASN A 44 4.50 -9.68 -5.44
CA ASN A 44 5.59 -10.43 -6.08
C ASN A 44 6.85 -10.58 -5.23
N GLN A 45 7.04 -9.71 -4.23
CA GLN A 45 8.23 -9.63 -3.37
C GLN A 45 7.83 -9.33 -1.91
N SER A 46 6.76 -9.97 -1.41
CA SER A 46 6.14 -9.70 -0.11
C SER A 46 7.14 -9.68 1.06
N ALA A 47 8.08 -10.61 1.11
CA ALA A 47 9.07 -10.70 2.19
C ALA A 47 10.04 -9.51 2.24
N GLU A 48 10.43 -8.98 1.07
CA GLU A 48 11.27 -7.79 0.98
C GLU A 48 10.44 -6.53 1.25
N MET A 49 9.23 -6.47 0.68
CA MET A 49 8.30 -5.38 0.90
C MET A 49 7.89 -5.22 2.38
N TYR A 50 7.77 -6.34 3.12
CA TYR A 50 7.46 -6.33 4.55
C TYR A 50 8.49 -5.54 5.37
N LYS A 51 9.76 -5.51 4.97
CA LYS A 51 10.80 -4.73 5.66
C LYS A 51 10.57 -3.22 5.56
N HIS A 52 9.79 -2.78 4.59
CA HIS A 52 9.51 -1.36 4.34
C HIS A 52 8.08 -0.97 4.73
N ILE A 53 7.26 -1.92 5.15
CA ILE A 53 5.83 -1.69 5.36
C ILE A 53 5.55 -0.63 6.42
N GLU A 54 6.40 -0.53 7.45
CA GLU A 54 6.31 0.48 8.51
C GLU A 54 6.44 1.92 7.98
N HIS A 55 7.06 2.10 6.81
CA HIS A 55 7.20 3.39 6.16
C HIS A 55 6.01 3.72 5.25
N PHE A 56 5.42 2.70 4.63
CA PHE A 56 4.25 2.86 3.77
C PHE A 56 2.96 2.99 4.58
N PHE A 57 2.78 2.16 5.59
CA PHE A 57 1.51 2.00 6.27
C PHE A 57 0.93 3.32 6.83
N PRO A 58 1.71 4.20 7.50
CA PRO A 58 1.21 5.51 7.91
C PRO A 58 0.73 6.37 6.74
N ARG A 59 1.44 6.30 5.60
CA ARG A 59 1.07 7.06 4.39
C ARG A 59 -0.19 6.52 3.74
N LEU A 60 -0.39 5.21 3.74
CA LEU A 60 -1.64 4.59 3.26
C LEU A 60 -2.82 5.06 4.12
N ILE A 61 -2.67 5.11 5.46
CA ILE A 61 -3.72 5.66 6.33
C ILE A 61 -4.03 7.14 5.99
N ASP A 62 -3.03 7.95 5.65
CA ASP A 62 -3.25 9.34 5.22
C ASP A 62 -4.03 9.41 3.88
N ILE A 63 -3.78 8.47 2.96
CA ILE A 63 -4.41 8.42 1.61
C ILE A 63 -5.88 8.00 1.66
N LEU A 64 -6.34 7.40 2.76
CA LEU A 64 -7.78 7.20 2.99
C LEU A 64 -8.58 8.53 2.99
N CYS A 65 -7.90 9.68 3.12
CA CYS A 65 -8.49 11.01 3.01
C CYS A 65 -8.29 11.68 1.62
N ASP A 66 -7.75 10.96 0.63
CA ASP A 66 -7.53 11.50 -0.72
C ASP A 66 -8.85 11.91 -1.38
N GLN A 67 -8.82 13.01 -2.14
CA GLN A 67 -10.01 13.57 -2.79
C GLN A 67 -10.36 12.87 -4.10
N ALA A 68 -9.45 12.05 -4.64
CA ALA A 68 -9.68 11.31 -5.86
C ALA A 68 -10.17 9.89 -5.55
N ASP A 69 -11.41 9.59 -5.95
CA ASP A 69 -12.05 8.29 -5.72
C ASP A 69 -11.19 7.10 -6.17
N ASP A 70 -10.51 7.23 -7.31
CA ASP A 70 -9.68 6.17 -7.87
C ASP A 70 -8.35 5.97 -7.12
N VAL A 71 -7.86 6.98 -6.41
CA VAL A 71 -6.72 6.85 -5.49
C VAL A 71 -7.20 6.16 -4.21
N LEU A 72 -8.33 6.61 -3.65
CA LEU A 72 -8.93 6.02 -2.46
C LEU A 72 -9.24 4.54 -2.65
N GLU A 73 -9.86 4.16 -3.78
CA GLU A 73 -10.17 2.77 -4.09
C GLU A 73 -8.90 1.89 -4.15
N LEU A 74 -7.85 2.38 -4.80
CA LEU A 74 -6.57 1.66 -4.92
C LEU A 74 -5.88 1.49 -3.56
N ASP A 75 -5.96 2.51 -2.70
CA ASP A 75 -5.35 2.51 -1.38
C ASP A 75 -6.05 1.51 -0.45
N ILE A 76 -7.39 1.50 -0.45
CA ILE A 76 -8.18 0.55 0.31
C ILE A 76 -7.86 -0.88 -0.10
N LEU A 77 -7.80 -1.14 -1.40
CA LEU A 77 -7.46 -2.46 -1.91
C LEU A 77 -6.05 -2.90 -1.51
N LEU A 78 -5.09 -1.98 -1.49
CA LEU A 78 -3.74 -2.25 -1.03
C LEU A 78 -3.69 -2.54 0.49
N ILE A 79 -4.39 -1.76 1.31
CA ILE A 79 -4.50 -1.99 2.76
C ILE A 79 -5.15 -3.36 3.03
N THR A 80 -6.19 -3.73 2.27
CA THR A 80 -6.79 -5.08 2.36
C THR A 80 -5.77 -6.17 2.08
N ASP A 81 -5.01 -6.04 0.98
CA ASP A 81 -4.02 -7.04 0.57
C ASP A 81 -2.91 -7.19 1.63
N ILE A 82 -2.48 -6.09 2.24
CA ILE A 82 -1.51 -6.04 3.36
C ILE A 82 -2.09 -6.78 4.58
N CYS A 83 -3.23 -6.33 5.10
CA CYS A 83 -3.83 -6.90 6.31
C CYS A 83 -4.30 -8.36 6.14
N GLY A 84 -4.59 -8.80 4.91
CA GLY A 84 -5.00 -10.17 4.62
C GLY A 84 -3.88 -11.21 4.66
N GLN A 85 -2.61 -10.80 4.75
CA GLN A 85 -1.47 -11.72 4.78
C GLN A 85 -1.07 -12.10 6.21
N LYS A 86 -1.06 -13.39 6.52
CA LYS A 86 -0.70 -13.99 7.83
C LYS A 86 0.68 -13.59 8.39
N GLN A 87 1.56 -13.03 7.57
CA GLN A 87 2.88 -12.53 8.01
C GLN A 87 2.82 -11.14 8.66
N GLN A 88 1.64 -10.50 8.67
CA GLN A 88 1.49 -9.07 8.96
C GLN A 88 0.68 -8.77 10.22
N ASP A 89 0.33 -9.79 11.01
CA ASP A 89 -0.42 -9.66 12.26
C ASP A 89 0.25 -8.68 13.24
N ASN A 90 1.58 -8.65 13.28
CA ASN A 90 2.36 -7.73 14.13
C ASN A 90 2.21 -6.25 13.73
N ILE A 91 1.93 -5.94 12.46
CA ILE A 91 1.71 -4.57 11.97
C ILE A 91 0.38 -4.04 12.52
N ILE A 92 -0.66 -4.87 12.46
CA ILE A 92 -2.00 -4.51 12.93
C ILE A 92 -1.95 -4.19 14.43
N GLU A 93 -1.19 -4.98 15.19
CA GLU A 93 -0.95 -4.75 16.61
C GLU A 93 -0.11 -3.49 16.88
N SER A 94 0.97 -3.25 16.11
CA SER A 94 1.89 -2.13 16.34
C SER A 94 1.26 -0.76 16.05
N TYR A 95 0.41 -0.67 15.04
CA TYR A 95 -0.30 0.57 14.71
C TYR A 95 -1.52 0.81 15.59
N ASN A 96 -1.77 -0.08 16.56
CA ASN A 96 -2.85 0.06 17.53
C ASN A 96 -4.14 0.46 16.81
N LEU A 97 -4.44 -0.23 15.71
CA LEU A 97 -5.72 -0.14 14.97
C LEU A 97 -6.82 -0.73 15.87
N LYS A 98 -6.94 -0.16 17.07
CA LYS A 98 -7.91 -0.45 18.09
C LYS A 98 -9.24 -0.07 17.50
N LYS A 99 -10.14 -1.05 17.46
CA LYS A 99 -11.60 -1.03 17.34
C LYS A 99 -12.28 0.06 16.51
N GLU A 100 -11.91 1.33 16.57
CA GLU A 100 -12.47 2.47 15.84
C GLU A 100 -12.04 2.50 14.37
N VAL A 101 -10.74 2.33 14.05
CA VAL A 101 -10.32 2.15 12.63
C VAL A 101 -10.88 0.84 12.11
N ASN A 102 -10.91 -0.19 12.97
CA ASN A 102 -11.51 -1.46 12.60
C ASN A 102 -13.02 -1.31 12.34
N GLU A 103 -13.79 -0.56 13.12
CA GLU A 103 -15.22 -0.32 12.85
C GLU A 103 -15.45 0.53 11.61
N GLN A 104 -14.64 1.55 11.33
CA GLN A 104 -14.81 2.37 10.13
C GLN A 104 -14.37 1.64 8.86
N VAL A 105 -13.25 0.92 8.93
CA VAL A 105 -12.73 0.11 7.83
C VAL A 105 -13.58 -1.15 7.63
N ILE A 106 -14.03 -1.83 8.69
CA ILE A 106 -15.01 -2.92 8.63
C ILE A 106 -16.37 -2.39 8.13
N ASN A 107 -16.87 -1.23 8.60
CA ASN A 107 -18.11 -0.66 8.07
C ASN A 107 -17.97 -0.31 6.59
N PHE A 108 -16.81 0.20 6.17
CA PHE A 108 -16.51 0.43 4.76
C PHE A 108 -16.50 -0.88 3.97
N PHE A 109 -15.87 -1.94 4.50
CA PHE A 109 -15.88 -3.29 3.90
C PHE A 109 -17.29 -3.91 3.87
N ILE A 110 -18.11 -3.70 4.90
CA ILE A 110 -19.50 -4.16 4.95
C ILE A 110 -20.34 -3.43 3.90
N ILE A 111 -20.22 -2.11 3.79
CA ILE A 111 -20.94 -1.30 2.79
C ILE A 111 -20.54 -1.71 1.36
N LEU A 112 -19.27 -2.05 1.13
CA LEU A 112 -18.80 -2.55 -0.17
C LEU A 112 -19.22 -4.00 -0.46
N GLN A 113 -19.38 -4.86 0.55
CA GLN A 113 -19.89 -6.24 0.38
C GLN A 113 -21.41 -6.32 0.17
N PHE A 114 -22.14 -5.21 0.30
CA PHE A 114 -23.59 -5.11 0.04
C PHE A 114 -23.94 -4.38 -1.26
N LYS A 115 -22.95 -4.15 -2.15
CA LYS A 115 -23.21 -3.77 -3.54
C LYS A 115 -22.99 -5.01 -4.42
N ASP A 116 -24.12 -5.57 -4.81
CA ASP A 116 -24.39 -6.75 -5.66
C ASP A 116 -24.50 -8.10 -4.94
#